data_AF-A0A842U8R8-F1
#
_entry.id   AF-A0A842U8R8-F1
#
_cell.length_a   1.000
_cell.length_b   1.000
_cell.length_c   1.000
_cell.angle_alpha   90.00
_cell.angle_beta   90.00
_cell.angle_gamma   90.00
#
_symmetry.space_group_name_H-M   'P 1'
#
loop_
_entity.id
_entity.type
_entity.pdbx_description
1 polymer ?
#
loop_
_entity_poly.entity_id
_entity_poly.type
_entity_poly.pdbx_seq_one_letter_code
_entity_poly.pdbx_strand_id
1 'polypeptide(L)'
;MTTFEVPQDLARRLLPFQDHLPEIIELGLEHWRSQEQEPAHLTPRQRVENLWAAHGLTTSLHPATIQRYAEPSKRQPPLRTEGKPASQIIIDQRKGQ
;
A
#
# COMPACT_ATOMS: atom_id res chain seq x y z
N MET A 1 15.52 6.10 -38.70
CA MET A 1 14.48 7.14 -38.60
C MET A 1 13.13 6.44 -38.52
N THR A 2 12.55 6.32 -37.33
CA THR A 2 11.20 5.75 -37.15
C THR A 2 10.20 6.89 -37.31
N THR A 3 9.46 6.90 -38.41
CA THR A 3 8.32 7.80 -38.62
C THR A 3 7.14 7.30 -37.79
N PHE A 4 6.67 8.13 -36.87
CA PHE A 4 5.49 7.86 -36.06
C PHE A 4 4.30 8.62 -36.64
N GLU A 5 3.23 7.92 -36.97
CA GLU A 5 2.01 8.54 -37.46
C GLU A 5 1.12 8.95 -36.28
N VAL A 6 0.84 10.25 -36.18
CA VAL A 6 -0.04 10.79 -35.14
C VAL A 6 -1.49 10.65 -35.61
N PRO A 7 -2.39 10.04 -34.80
CA PRO A 7 -3.80 9.95 -35.13
C PRO A 7 -4.40 11.32 -35.46
N GLN A 8 -5.21 11.38 -36.51
CA GLN A 8 -5.70 12.66 -37.06
C GLN A 8 -6.54 13.47 -36.05
N ASP A 9 -7.29 12.79 -35.19
CA ASP A 9 -8.05 13.44 -34.12
C ASP A 9 -7.16 14.04 -33.03
N LEU A 10 -6.02 13.40 -32.74
CA LEU A 10 -5.03 13.91 -31.80
C LEU A 10 -4.33 15.14 -32.39
N ALA A 11 -3.94 15.08 -33.66
CA ALA A 11 -3.35 16.21 -34.37
C ALA A 11 -4.29 17.44 -34.38
N ARG A 12 -5.60 17.24 -34.58
CA ARG A 12 -6.60 18.32 -34.50
C ARG A 12 -6.70 18.95 -33.12
N ARG A 13 -6.60 18.15 -32.05
CA ARG A 13 -6.66 18.64 -30.66
C ARG A 13 -5.38 19.38 -30.25
N LEU A 14 -4.24 19.00 -30.82
CA LEU A 14 -2.93 19.59 -30.52
C LEU A 14 -2.61 20.83 -31.36
N LEU A 15 -3.35 21.06 -32.45
CA LEU A 15 -3.22 22.21 -33.34
C LEU A 15 -3.20 23.57 -32.60
N PRO A 16 -4.06 23.83 -31.60
CA PRO A 16 -4.04 25.08 -30.84
C PRO A 16 -2.81 25.25 -29.93
N PHE A 17 -2.06 24.18 -29.67
CA PHE A 17 -0.92 24.16 -28.74
C PHE A 17 0.41 23.95 -29.46
N GLN A 18 0.49 24.29 -30.76
CA GLN A 18 1.69 24.06 -31.58
C GLN A 18 2.97 24.59 -30.93
N ASP A 19 2.90 25.79 -30.34
CA ASP A 19 4.06 26.44 -29.70
C ASP A 19 4.54 25.69 -28.44
N HIS A 20 3.68 24.89 -27.82
CA HIS A 20 3.95 24.13 -26.59
C HIS A 20 4.08 22.62 -26.83
N LEU A 21 4.04 22.17 -28.10
CA LEU A 21 4.13 20.74 -28.40
C LEU A 21 5.38 20.07 -27.80
N PRO A 22 6.58 20.68 -27.83
CA PRO A 22 7.75 20.08 -27.20
C PRO A 22 7.55 19.83 -25.71
N GLU A 23 7.04 20.82 -24.97
CA GLU A 23 6.80 20.72 -23.53
C GLU A 23 5.71 19.69 -23.20
N ILE A 24 4.62 19.65 -23.98
CA ILE A 24 3.54 18.67 -23.81
C ILE A 24 4.07 17.24 -24.01
N ILE A 25 4.91 17.04 -25.03
CA ILE A 25 5.52 15.73 -25.31
C ILE A 25 6.48 15.35 -24.18
N GLU A 26 7.34 16.27 -23.72
CA GLU A 26 8.25 16.02 -22.61
C GLU A 26 7.51 15.62 -21.33
N LEU A 27 6.49 16.39 -20.94
CA LEU A 27 5.63 16.08 -19.79
C LEU A 27 4.93 14.73 -19.93
N GLY A 28 4.42 14.43 -21.12
CA GLY A 28 3.80 13.14 -21.42
C GLY A 28 4.77 11.97 -21.27
N LEU A 29 6.01 12.14 -21.74
CA LEU A 29 7.06 11.13 -21.62
C LEU A 29 7.54 10.95 -20.18
N GLU A 30 7.69 12.03 -19.41
CA GLU A 30 8.02 11.97 -17.99
C GLU A 30 6.93 11.25 -17.19
N HIS A 31 5.66 11.56 -17.47
CA HIS A 31 4.53 10.90 -16.85
C HIS A 31 4.50 9.41 -17.19
N TRP A 32 4.71 9.04 -18.47
CA TRP A 32 4.75 7.66 -18.91
C TRP A 32 5.86 6.86 -18.19
N ARG A 33 7.07 7.40 -18.13
CA ARG A 33 8.20 6.77 -17.42
C ARG A 33 7.91 6.61 -15.94
N SER A 34 7.24 7.59 -15.32
CA SER A 34 6.85 7.52 -13.91
C SER A 34 5.82 6.43 -13.65
N GLN A 35 4.89 6.21 -14.58
CA GLN A 35 3.93 5.10 -14.49
C GLN A 35 4.55 3.73 -14.72
N GLU A 36 5.57 3.61 -15.58
CA GLU A 36 6.33 2.37 -15.74
C GLU A 36 7.20 2.04 -14.51
N GLN A 37 7.56 3.05 -13.71
CA GLN A 37 8.33 2.90 -12.47
C GLN A 37 7.46 2.66 -11.24
N GLU A 38 6.16 2.97 -11.30
CA GLU A 38 5.20 2.56 -10.26
C GLU A 38 5.10 1.03 -10.28
N PRO A 39 5.43 0.33 -9.18
CA PRO A 39 5.31 -1.11 -9.14
C PRO A 39 3.87 -1.50 -9.41
N ALA A 40 3.67 -2.24 -10.50
CA ALA A 40 2.39 -2.79 -10.92
C ALA A 40 1.65 -3.38 -9.70
N HIS A 41 0.52 -2.76 -9.37
CA HIS A 41 -0.46 -3.24 -8.39
C HIS A 41 0.07 -3.46 -6.96
N LEU A 42 0.55 -2.41 -6.30
CA LEU A 42 0.55 -2.40 -4.83
C LEU A 42 -0.89 -2.55 -4.33
N THR A 43 -1.11 -3.55 -3.48
CA THR A 43 -2.36 -3.70 -2.72
C THR A 43 -2.59 -2.44 -1.87
N PRO A 44 -3.84 -2.11 -1.49
CA PRO A 44 -4.12 -0.95 -0.64
C PRO A 44 -3.26 -0.91 0.63
N ARG A 45 -2.98 -2.08 1.21
CA ARG A 45 -2.09 -2.24 2.36
C ARG A 45 -0.65 -1.82 2.06
N GLN A 46 -0.08 -2.31 0.96
CA GLN A 46 1.29 -1.99 0.56
C GLN A 46 1.47 -0.51 0.22
N ARG A 47 0.42 0.16 -0.31
CA ARG A 47 0.45 1.61 -0.52
C ARG A 47 0.57 2.39 0.79
N VAL A 48 -0.18 1.97 1.81
CA VAL A 48 -0.12 2.58 3.14
C VAL A 48 1.24 2.33 3.80
N GLU A 49 1.76 1.10 3.70
CA GLU A 49 3.08 0.74 4.21
C GLU A 49 4.19 1.58 3.53
N ASN A 50 4.11 1.78 2.21
CA ASN A 50 5.05 2.63 1.48
C ASN A 50 4.96 4.11 1.87
N LEU A 51 3.75 4.64 2.07
CA LEU A 51 3.58 6.01 2.56
C LEU A 51 4.19 6.19 3.95
N TRP A 52 3.96 5.23 4.85
CA TRP A 52 4.57 5.28 6.18
C TRP A 52 6.10 5.15 6.12
N ALA A 53 6.63 4.33 5.21
CA ALA A 53 8.07 4.23 4.99
C ALA A 53 8.69 5.52 4.45
N ALA A 54 8.05 6.15 3.46
CA ALA A 54 8.50 7.43 2.90
C ALA A 54 8.53 8.56 3.94
N HIS A 55 7.64 8.51 4.94
CA HIS A 55 7.61 9.46 6.05
C HIS A 55 8.43 9.03 7.28
N GLY A 56 9.19 7.93 7.20
CA GLY A 56 10.01 7.42 8.30
C GLY A 56 9.19 6.89 9.49
N LEU A 57 7.90 6.62 9.29
CA LEU A 57 6.97 6.13 10.30
C LEU A 57 7.00 4.60 10.45
N THR A 58 7.68 3.89 9.57
CA THR A 58 7.96 2.46 9.71
C THR A 58 9.42 2.22 10.07
N THR A 59 9.65 1.51 11.18
CA THR A 59 10.96 0.93 11.49
C THR A 59 10.95 -0.52 11.00
N SER A 60 11.97 -0.90 10.23
CA SER A 60 12.15 -2.31 9.84
C SER A 60 12.39 -3.13 11.10
N LEU A 61 11.50 -4.09 11.37
CA LEU A 61 11.64 -4.98 12.52
C LEU A 61 12.92 -5.79 12.36
N HIS A 62 13.75 -5.79 13.41
CA HIS A 62 14.95 -6.62 13.44
C HIS A 62 14.58 -8.09 13.15
N PRO A 63 15.35 -8.81 12.32
CA PRO A 63 15.01 -10.18 11.90
C PRO A 63 14.82 -11.15 13.08
N ALA A 64 15.54 -10.93 14.19
CA ALA A 64 15.36 -11.70 15.43
C ALA A 64 13.96 -11.54 16.06
N THR A 65 13.30 -10.40 15.84
CA THR A 65 11.94 -10.14 16.33
C THR A 65 10.90 -10.83 15.45
N ILE A 66 11.13 -10.89 14.14
CA ILE A 66 10.24 -11.56 13.18
C ILE A 66 10.12 -13.06 13.51
N GLN A 67 11.24 -13.71 13.85
CA GLN A 67 11.25 -15.13 14.23
C GLN A 67 10.40 -15.42 15.48
N ARG A 68 10.32 -14.48 16.45
CA ARG A 68 9.49 -14.65 17.65
C ARG A 68 7.99 -14.61 17.37
N TYR A 69 7.55 -13.93 16.31
CA TYR A 69 6.15 -13.85 15.92
C TYR A 69 5.75 -14.90 14.88
N ALA A 70 6.71 -15.43 14.12
CA ALA A 70 6.49 -16.52 13.17
C ALA A 70 6.33 -17.89 13.85
N GLU A 71 6.81 -18.05 15.08
CA GLU A 71 6.50 -19.24 15.87
C GLU A 71 5.00 -19.24 16.21
N PRO A 72 4.23 -20.28 15.82
CA PRO A 72 2.86 -20.43 16.28
C PRO A 72 2.91 -20.44 17.81
N SER A 73 2.21 -19.48 18.43
CA SER A 73 2.28 -19.25 19.87
C SER A 73 2.20 -20.58 20.61
N LYS A 74 3.29 -20.94 21.28
CA LYS A 74 3.27 -22.01 22.28
C LYS A 74 2.27 -21.53 23.32
N ARG A 75 1.02 -21.97 23.19
CA ARG A 75 -0.08 -21.60 24.09
C ARG A 75 0.44 -21.82 25.50
N GLN A 76 0.68 -20.73 26.24
CA GLN A 76 0.96 -20.85 27.65
C GLN A 76 -0.25 -21.54 28.28
N PRO A 77 -0.06 -22.61 29.05
CA PRO A 77 -1.17 -23.23 29.74
C PRO A 77 -1.81 -22.14 30.62
N PRO A 78 -3.15 -22.00 30.60
CA PRO A 78 -3.81 -20.96 31.38
C PRO A 78 -3.41 -21.13 32.85
N LEU A 79 -2.88 -20.05 33.45
CA LEU A 79 -2.65 -20.01 34.88
C LEU A 79 -3.98 -20.28 35.59
N ARG A 80 -4.04 -21.38 36.36
CA ARG A 80 -5.16 -21.64 37.26
C ARG A 80 -5.11 -20.59 38.37
N THR A 81 -5.86 -19.51 38.17
CA THR A 81 -6.17 -18.53 39.21
C THR A 81 -7.44 -19.01 39.92
N GLU A 82 -7.54 -18.85 41.24
CA GLU A 82 -8.70 -19.30 42.04
C GLU A 82 -9.97 -18.42 41.84
N GLY A 83 -10.05 -17.72 40.71
CA GLY A 83 -11.17 -16.83 40.37
C GLY A 83 -12.01 -17.36 39.22
N LYS A 84 -13.26 -16.87 39.11
CA LYS A 84 -14.07 -17.13 37.93
C LYS A 84 -13.37 -16.56 36.69
N PRO A 85 -13.29 -17.31 35.57
CA PRO A 85 -12.70 -16.80 34.34
C PRO A 85 -13.36 -15.50 33.92
N ALA A 86 -12.59 -14.53 33.42
CA ALA A 86 -13.14 -13.28 32.90
C ALA A 86 -14.20 -13.52 31.81
N SER A 87 -14.04 -14.59 31.02
CA SER A 87 -15.04 -15.05 30.06
C SER A 87 -16.38 -15.39 30.72
N GLN A 88 -16.36 -16.03 31.90
CA GLN A 88 -17.56 -16.38 32.65
C GLN A 88 -18.25 -15.12 33.20
N ILE A 89 -17.48 -14.13 33.68
CA ILE A 89 -18.02 -12.84 34.15
C ILE A 89 -18.77 -12.12 33.02
N ILE A 90 -18.21 -12.11 31.80
CA ILE A 90 -18.82 -11.48 30.63
C ILE A 90 -20.10 -12.22 30.20
N ILE A 91 -20.09 -13.55 30.23
CA ILE A 91 -21.27 -14.38 29.92
C ILE A 91 -22.40 -14.11 30.92
N ASP A 92 -22.08 -14.06 32.21
CA ASP A 92 -23.06 -13.82 33.27
C ASP A 92 -23.66 -12.40 33.16
N GLN A 93 -22.84 -11.38 32.82
CA GLN A 93 -23.33 -10.01 32.57
C GLN A 93 -24.28 -9.91 31.36
N ARG A 94 -24.08 -10.73 30.33
CA ARG A 94 -24.96 -10.73 29.14
C ARG A 94 -26.27 -11.47 29.36
N LYS A 95 -26.32 -12.41 30.31
CA LYS A 95 -27.55 -13.16 30.64
C LYS A 95 -28.45 -12.45 31.66
N GLY A 96 -27.95 -11.39 32.29
CA GLY A 96 -28.68 -10.57 33.26
C GLY A 96 -29.34 -9.31 32.67
N GLN A 97 -29.36 -9.16 31.34
CA GLN A 97 -30.12 -8.13 30.62
C GLN A 97 -31.37 -8.72 29.97
#